data_AF-A0A6G0W2S0-F1
#
_entry.id   AF-A0A6G0W2S0-F1
#
_cell.length_a   1.000
_cell.length_b   1.000
_cell.length_c   1.000
_cell.angle_alpha   90.00
_cell.angle_beta   90.00
_cell.angle_gamma   90.00
#
_symmetry.space_group_name_H-M   'P 1'
#
loop_
_entity.id
_entity.type
_entity.pdbx_description
1 polymer ?
#
loop_
_entity_poly.entity_id
_entity_poly.type
_entity_poly.pdbx_seq_one_letter_code
_entity_poly.pdbx_strand_id
1 'polypeptide(L)'
;MKLLTHNLLSSKCLKGVKVGYPLRIVAKDVKISESEFNKEFVKKIIPKLDWKVFVNAAVQIGHGNDLSDELIDDYEEDEEYLKKVHHVLME
;
A
#
# COMPACT_ATOMS: atom_id res chain seq x y z
N MET A 1 9.63 2.68 -6.49
CA MET A 1 8.35 2.13 -7.00
C MET A 1 7.32 2.40 -5.94
N LYS A 2 6.17 2.96 -6.28
CA LYS A 2 5.11 3.26 -5.31
C LYS A 2 4.49 1.96 -4.81
N LEU A 3 4.09 1.89 -3.53
CA LEU A 3 3.48 0.68 -2.97
C LEU A 3 2.12 0.38 -3.62
N LEU A 4 1.42 1.39 -4.14
CA LEU A 4 0.24 1.20 -5.00
C LEU A 4 0.51 0.23 -6.15
N THR A 5 1.64 0.42 -6.84
CA THR A 5 2.00 -0.43 -7.99
C THR A 5 2.26 -1.86 -7.53
N HIS A 6 2.97 -2.04 -6.41
CA HIS A 6 3.23 -3.37 -5.85
C HIS A 6 1.95 -4.13 -5.53
N ASN A 7 0.95 -3.46 -4.94
CA ASN A 7 -0.32 -4.08 -4.57
C ASN A 7 -1.09 -4.64 -5.79
N LEU A 8 -0.78 -4.17 -7.00
CA LEU A 8 -1.36 -4.63 -8.27
C LEU A 8 -0.53 -5.70 -8.98
N LEU A 9 0.72 -5.93 -8.57
CA LEU A 9 1.63 -6.87 -9.24
C LEU A 9 1.36 -8.32 -8.78
N SER A 10 1.35 -9.24 -9.75
CA SER A 10 1.10 -10.66 -9.52
C SER A 10 1.90 -11.53 -10.47
N SER A 11 2.46 -12.63 -9.97
CA SER A 11 3.17 -13.64 -10.76
C SER A 11 2.27 -14.76 -11.27
N LYS A 12 0.94 -14.65 -11.11
CA LYS A 12 -0.04 -15.65 -11.56
C LYS A 12 0.04 -15.99 -13.05
N CYS A 13 0.53 -15.08 -13.89
CA CYS A 13 0.69 -15.30 -15.33
C CYS A 13 1.88 -16.21 -15.70
N LEU A 14 2.74 -16.57 -14.74
CA LEU A 14 3.89 -17.44 -14.97
C LEU A 14 3.49 -18.92 -14.90
N LYS A 15 3.70 -19.67 -15.98
CA LYS A 15 4.63 -20.81 -15.97
C LYS A 15 4.63 -21.81 -14.80
N GLY A 16 3.51 -22.29 -14.27
CA GLY A 16 3.50 -23.27 -13.16
C GLY A 16 3.43 -22.67 -11.74
N VAL A 17 3.13 -21.38 -11.62
CA VAL A 17 2.84 -20.72 -10.34
C VAL A 17 1.43 -21.09 -9.86
N LYS A 18 1.30 -21.64 -8.65
CA LYS A 18 0.01 -21.94 -8.01
C LYS A 18 -0.53 -20.76 -7.19
N VAL A 19 0.35 -20.03 -6.50
CA VAL A 19 0.04 -18.82 -5.71
C VAL A 19 1.00 -17.72 -6.13
N GLY A 20 0.48 -16.71 -6.83
CA GLY A 20 1.30 -15.64 -7.42
C GLY A 20 1.10 -14.26 -6.79
N TYR A 21 0.39 -14.19 -5.67
CA TYR A 21 0.09 -12.95 -4.96
C TYR A 21 -0.04 -13.23 -3.46
N PRO A 22 0.49 -12.36 -2.57
CA PRO A 22 1.28 -11.17 -2.85
C PRO A 22 2.74 -11.46 -3.21
N LEU A 23 3.42 -10.48 -3.83
CA LEU A 23 4.86 -10.55 -4.07
C LEU A 23 5.62 -10.08 -2.82
N ARG A 24 6.73 -10.75 -2.48
CA ARG A 24 7.62 -10.30 -1.41
C ARG A 24 8.48 -9.13 -1.88
N ILE A 25 8.51 -8.06 -1.10
CA ILE A 25 9.41 -6.92 -1.30
C ILE A 25 10.67 -7.13 -0.46
N VAL A 26 11.82 -6.84 -1.04
CA VAL A 26 13.09 -6.66 -0.34
C VAL A 26 13.70 -5.36 -0.86
N ALA A 27 13.44 -4.27 -0.15
CA ALA A 27 13.96 -2.96 -0.53
C ALA A 27 15.43 -2.84 -0.11
N LYS A 28 16.28 -2.37 -1.03
CA LYS A 28 17.68 -2.02 -0.75
C LYS A 28 17.88 -0.53 -0.52
N ASP A 29 17.08 0.28 -1.21
CA ASP A 29 17.10 1.73 -1.16
C ASP A 29 15.64 2.20 -1.21
N VAL A 30 15.26 3.05 -0.25
CA VAL A 30 13.93 3.63 -0.14
C VAL A 30 14.10 5.13 -0.13
N LYS A 31 13.38 5.82 -1.00
CA LYS A 31 13.39 7.28 -1.11
C LYS A 31 11.97 7.77 -1.00
N ILE A 32 11.78 8.77 -0.15
CA ILE A 32 10.52 9.49 -0.03
C ILE A 32 10.46 10.51 -1.16
N SER A 33 9.41 10.43 -1.97
CA SER A 33 9.12 11.39 -3.03
C SER A 33 7.80 12.08 -2.73
N GLU A 34 7.87 13.32 -2.29
CA GLU A 34 6.68 14.14 -1.98
C GLU A 34 5.68 14.13 -3.16
N SER A 35 4.42 13.93 -2.82
CA SER A 35 3.31 13.87 -3.77
C SER A 35 2.15 14.69 -3.22
N GLU A 36 1.47 15.44 -4.09
CA GLU A 36 0.28 16.19 -3.68
C GLU A 36 -0.77 15.26 -3.06
N PHE A 37 -1.19 15.57 -1.84
CA PHE A 37 -2.20 14.80 -1.12
C PHE A 37 -3.57 15.02 -1.77
N ASN A 38 -4.21 13.92 -2.18
CA ASN A 38 -5.56 13.96 -2.73
C ASN A 38 -6.47 13.00 -1.93
N LYS A 39 -7.29 13.59 -1.05
CA LYS A 39 -8.24 12.86 -0.19
C LYS A 39 -9.18 11.96 -1.00
N GLU A 40 -9.74 12.46 -2.10
CA GLU A 40 -10.67 11.69 -2.93
C GLU A 40 -10.00 10.51 -3.62
N PHE A 41 -8.74 10.67 -4.05
CA PHE A 41 -7.96 9.60 -4.66
C PHE A 41 -7.74 8.45 -3.67
N VAL A 42 -7.30 8.76 -2.45
CA VAL A 42 -7.06 7.76 -1.40
C VAL A 42 -8.34 7.01 -1.07
N LYS A 43 -9.46 7.73 -0.84
CA LYS A 43 -10.78 7.12 -0.60
C LYS A 43 -11.21 6.16 -1.71
N LYS A 44 -10.98 6.52 -2.97
CA LYS A 44 -11.35 5.68 -4.14
C LYS A 44 -10.43 4.47 -4.33
N ILE A 45 -9.20 4.54 -3.82
CA ILE A 45 -8.19 3.50 -3.98
C ILE A 45 -8.25 2.47 -2.86
N ILE A 46 -8.43 2.89 -1.60
CA ILE A 46 -8.54 2.00 -0.43
C ILE A 46 -9.42 0.76 -0.67
N PRO A 47 -10.67 0.87 -1.16
CA PRO A 47 -11.53 -0.31 -1.37
C PRO A 47 -11.08 -1.21 -2.52
N LYS A 48 -10.14 -0.76 -3.36
CA LYS A 48 -9.55 -1.55 -4.46
C LYS A 48 -8.24 -2.22 -4.08
N LEU A 49 -7.65 -1.85 -2.94
CA LEU A 49 -6.41 -2.44 -2.44
C LEU A 49 -6.73 -3.71 -1.66
N ASP A 50 -5.81 -4.67 -1.71
CA ASP A 50 -5.71 -5.65 -0.65
C ASP A 50 -4.97 -5.00 0.53
N TRP A 51 -5.73 -4.62 1.56
CA TRP A 51 -5.23 -3.91 2.74
C TRP A 51 -4.13 -4.69 3.46
N LYS A 52 -4.32 -6.00 3.62
CA LYS A 52 -3.34 -6.86 4.31
C LYS A 52 -2.02 -6.92 3.54
N VAL A 53 -2.09 -6.98 2.21
CA VAL A 53 -0.89 -6.96 1.37
C VAL A 53 -0.20 -5.60 1.41
N PHE A 54 -0.98 -4.50 1.41
CA PHE A 54 -0.44 -3.15 1.51
C PHE A 54 0.31 -2.93 2.84
N VAL A 55 -0.30 -3.29 3.97
CA VAL A 55 0.33 -3.20 5.29
C VAL A 55 1.57 -4.09 5.36
N ASN A 56 1.50 -5.33 4.88
CA ASN A 56 2.66 -6.23 4.85
C ASN A 56 3.81 -5.65 4.02
N ALA A 57 3.51 -5.08 2.86
CA ALA A 57 4.49 -4.41 2.01
C ALA A 57 5.12 -3.18 2.70
N ALA A 58 4.32 -2.39 3.39
CA ALA A 58 4.78 -1.25 4.19
C ALA A 58 5.71 -1.68 5.33
N VAL A 59 5.37 -2.76 6.04
CA VAL A 59 6.23 -3.36 7.09
C VAL A 59 7.54 -3.86 6.50
N GLN A 60 7.52 -4.50 5.33
CA GLN A 60 8.73 -5.00 4.65
C GLN A 60 9.73 -3.90 4.26
N ILE A 61 9.25 -2.67 4.01
CA ILE A 61 10.09 -1.52 3.70
C ILE A 61 10.43 -0.65 4.93
N GLY A 62 9.92 -1.00 6.11
CA GLY A 62 10.16 -0.27 7.36
C GLY A 62 9.25 0.94 7.61
N HIS A 63 8.22 1.15 6.78
CA HIS A 63 7.27 2.27 6.87
C HIS A 63 5.84 1.82 7.27
N GLY A 64 5.69 0.60 7.78
CA GLY A 64 4.39 0.03 8.16
C GLY A 64 3.89 0.41 9.56
N ASN A 65 4.73 1.02 10.41
CA ASN A 65 4.40 1.28 11.81
C ASN A 65 3.25 2.28 12.01
N ASP A 66 2.97 3.12 11.01
CA ASP A 66 1.94 4.16 11.09
C ASP A 66 0.56 3.68 10.61
N LEU A 67 0.47 2.43 10.12
CA LEU A 67 -0.76 1.84 9.58
C LEU A 67 -1.30 0.74 10.50
N SER A 68 -2.62 0.72 10.64
CA SER A 68 -3.34 -0.37 11.33
C SER A 68 -3.38 -1.63 10.45
N ASP A 69 -3.28 -2.81 11.07
CA ASP A 69 -3.40 -4.10 10.38
C ASP A 69 -4.76 -4.28 9.67
N GLU A 70 -5.79 -3.61 10.20
CA GLU A 70 -7.15 -3.60 9.64
C GLU A 70 -7.56 -2.17 9.29
N LEU A 71 -8.39 -2.04 8.25
CA LEU A 71 -8.95 -0.77 7.85
C LEU A 71 -9.99 -0.35 8.90
N ILE A 72 -9.82 0.83 9.50
CA ILE A 72 -10.79 1.43 10.42
C ILE A 72 -12.08 1.80 9.68
N ASP A 73 -13.25 1.60 10.31
CA ASP A 73 -14.55 1.80 9.67
C ASP A 73 -14.80 3.25 9.20
N ASP A 74 -14.33 4.25 9.97
CA ASP A 74 -14.51 5.69 9.69
C ASP A 74 -13.29 6.33 9.01
N TYR A 75 -12.48 5.55 8.27
CA TYR A 75 -11.26 6.03 7.60
C TYR A 75 -11.51 7.20 6.63
N GLU A 76 -12.74 7.38 6.16
CA GLU A 76 -13.11 8.42 5.21
C GLU A 76 -13.18 9.83 5.84
N GLU A 77 -13.54 9.89 7.12
CA GLU A 77 -13.65 11.15 7.84
C GLU A 77 -12.31 11.56 8.49
N ASP A 78 -11.45 10.57 8.78
CA ASP A 78 -10.12 10.78 9.34
C ASP A 78 -9.10 11.24 8.29
N GLU A 79 -8.92 12.56 8.15
CA GLU A 79 -7.95 13.14 7.22
C GLU A 79 -6.49 12.84 7.61
N GLU A 80 -6.17 12.74 8.91
CA GLU A 80 -4.83 12.39 9.35
C GLU A 80 -4.47 10.97 8.95
N TYR A 81 -5.42 10.04 9.10
CA TYR A 81 -5.26 8.67 8.63
C TYR A 81 -5.10 8.61 7.11
N LEU A 82 -5.92 9.33 6.34
CA LEU A 82 -5.80 9.37 4.88
C LEU A 82 -4.45 9.94 4.42
N LYS A 83 -3.88 10.91 5.15
CA LYS A 83 -2.52 11.43 4.89
C LYS A 83 -1.45 10.37 5.14
N LYS A 84 -1.54 9.60 6.23
CA LYS A 84 -0.63 8.48 6.50
C LYS A 84 -0.70 7.42 5.41
N VAL A 85 -1.91 7.06 4.98
CA VAL A 85 -2.12 6.12 3.87
C VAL A 85 -1.52 6.66 2.58
N HIS A 86 -1.78 7.93 2.25
CA HIS A 86 -1.20 8.56 1.06
C HIS A 86 0.32 8.54 1.06
N HIS A 87 0.95 8.88 2.18
CA HIS A 87 2.41 8.87 2.34
C HIS A 87 2.97 7.49 1.98
N VAL A 88 2.45 6.43 2.61
CA VAL A 88 2.93 5.07 2.35
C VAL A 88 2.58 4.58 0.94
N LEU A 89 1.46 5.04 0.38
CA LEU A 89 0.96 4.58 -0.92
C LEU A 89 1.66 5.24 -2.11
N MET A 90 1.98 6.53 -1.99
CA MET A 90 2.39 7.40 -3.10
C MET A 90 3.77 8.04 -2.95
N GLU A 91 4.30 8.15 -1.73
CA GLU A 91 5.58 8.79 -1.43
C GLU A 91 6.69 7.77 -1.16
#